data_AF-Q55FL6-F1
#
_entry.id   AF-Q55FL6-F1
#
_cell.length_a   1.000
_cell.length_b   1.000
_cell.length_c   1.000
_cell.angle_alpha   90.00
_cell.angle_beta   90.00
_cell.angle_gamma   90.00
#
_symmetry.space_group_name_H-M   'P 1'
#
loop_
_entity.id
_entity.type
_entity.pdbx_description
1 polymer ?
#
loop_
_entity_poly.entity_id
_entity_poly.type
_entity_poly.pdbx_seq_one_letter_code
_entity_poly.pdbx_strand_id
1 'polypeptide(L)'
;MEDNSVAIDNITTITNAQIMGDNDRLIIDDNVLNEFKNDISKVFNKSNEEMKKIENQHFEIFNQFLIKEKVVSKCIEKEKNLIQCLSNNKDHFLNCSDILKEFTACQEKFVKEFNINRK
;
A
#
# COMPACT_ATOMS: atom_id res chain seq x y z
N MET A 1 -26.28 -5.61 6.45
CA MET A 1 -25.37 -4.52 6.85
C MET A 1 -24.66 -5.05 8.08
N GLU A 2 -23.42 -5.49 7.93
CA GLU A 2 -22.60 -5.84 9.09
C GLU A 2 -22.06 -4.54 9.68
N ASP A 3 -22.36 -4.33 10.95
CA ASP A 3 -21.98 -3.17 11.73
C ASP A 3 -20.48 -3.25 12.01
N ASN A 4 -19.65 -2.59 11.18
CA ASN A 4 -18.21 -2.48 11.40
C ASN A 4 -17.85 -1.38 12.42
N SER A 5 -18.71 -1.20 13.43
CA SER A 5 -18.38 -0.46 14.64
C SER A 5 -17.22 -1.17 15.33
N VAL A 6 -16.02 -0.60 15.24
CA VAL A 6 -14.91 -0.97 16.12
C VAL A 6 -15.30 -0.49 17.50
N ALA A 7 -15.90 -1.36 18.30
CA ALA A 7 -16.14 -1.11 19.71
C ALA A 7 -14.78 -0.83 20.39
N ILE A 8 -14.55 0.43 20.74
CA ILE A 8 -13.43 0.86 21.58
C ILE A 8 -13.79 0.56 23.05
N ASP A 9 -14.17 -0.69 23.34
CA ASP A 9 -14.65 -1.09 24.68
C ASP A 9 -13.49 -1.52 25.61
N ASN A 10 -12.26 -1.60 25.10
CA ASN A 10 -11.10 -2.11 25.84
C ASN A 10 -10.05 -1.03 26.17
N ILE A 11 -10.37 0.26 26.11
CA ILE A 11 -9.45 1.25 26.69
C ILE A 11 -9.57 1.18 28.21
N THR A 12 -8.47 0.83 28.87
CA THR A 12 -8.34 0.94 30.32
C THR A 12 -8.74 2.35 30.77
N THR A 13 -9.80 2.47 31.58
CA THR A 13 -10.22 3.77 32.13
C THR A 13 -9.24 4.18 33.23
N ILE A 14 -8.49 5.27 33.01
CA ILE A 14 -7.54 5.81 33.99
C ILE A 14 -8.31 6.53 35.10
N THR A 15 -8.00 6.20 36.36
CA THR A 15 -8.62 6.82 37.54
C THR A 15 -7.75 7.96 38.10
N ASN A 16 -8.34 8.93 38.80
CA ASN A 16 -7.62 10.05 39.43
C ASN A 16 -6.50 9.60 40.37
N ALA A 17 -6.59 8.41 40.97
CA ALA A 17 -5.56 7.85 41.84
C ALA A 17 -4.24 7.53 41.12
N GLN A 18 -4.28 7.42 39.78
CA GLN A 18 -3.11 7.12 38.92
C GLN A 18 -2.47 8.36 38.31
N ILE A 19 -3.07 9.54 38.55
CA ILE A 19 -2.55 10.84 38.20
C ILE A 19 -2.12 11.50 39.52
N MET A 20 -0.86 11.31 39.91
CA MET A 20 -0.33 12.01 41.07
C MET A 20 0.13 13.40 40.61
N GLY A 21 -0.45 14.45 41.20
CA GLY A 21 0.08 15.80 41.07
C GLY A 21 1.11 16.06 42.16
N ASP A 22 2.36 16.32 41.79
CA ASP A 22 3.34 16.95 42.69
C ASP A 22 3.90 18.19 42.00
N ASN A 23 3.69 19.36 42.61
CA ASN A 23 4.12 20.70 42.18
C ASN A 23 3.98 20.94 40.65
N ASP A 24 2.75 21.12 40.19
CA ASP A 24 2.33 21.40 38.80
C ASP A 24 2.68 20.31 37.75
N ARG A 25 3.20 19.16 38.16
CA ARG A 25 3.49 18.04 37.26
C ARG A 25 2.49 16.90 37.44
N LEU A 26 1.86 16.50 36.33
CA LEU A 26 1.16 15.23 36.20
C LEU A 26 2.21 14.10 36.19
N ILE A 27 2.26 13.29 37.25
CA ILE A 27 2.98 12.02 37.28
C ILE A 27 1.95 10.94 36.95
N ILE A 28 2.01 10.43 35.72
CA ILE A 28 1.26 9.25 35.31
C ILE A 28 2.04 8.03 35.80
N ASP A 29 1.38 7.12 36.51
CA ASP A 29 1.96 5.82 36.87
C ASP A 29 2.49 5.10 35.61
N ASP A 30 3.75 4.66 35.63
CA ASP A 30 4.38 4.01 34.48
C ASP A 30 3.61 2.76 34.01
N ASN A 31 2.96 2.02 34.92
CA ASN A 31 2.15 0.86 34.57
C ASN A 31 0.93 1.28 33.76
N VAL A 32 0.28 2.39 34.11
CA VAL A 32 -0.87 2.93 33.37
C VAL A 32 -0.46 3.39 31.98
N LEU A 33 0.69 4.07 31.88
CA LEU A 33 1.24 4.47 30.59
C LEU A 33 1.58 3.23 29.73
N ASN A 34 2.13 2.18 30.33
CA ASN A 34 2.47 0.94 29.64
C ASN A 34 1.23 0.15 29.19
N GLU A 35 0.20 0.06 30.03
CA GLU A 35 -1.08 -0.56 29.67
C GLU A 35 -1.75 0.19 28.51
N PHE A 36 -1.84 1.51 28.58
CA PHE A 36 -2.38 2.33 27.49
C PHE A 36 -1.59 2.13 26.18
N LYS A 37 -0.25 2.14 26.24
CA LYS A 37 0.60 1.85 25.06
C LYS A 37 0.33 0.45 24.49
N ASN A 38 0.15 -0.56 25.34
CA ASN A 38 -0.14 -1.92 24.93
C ASN A 38 -1.52 -2.04 24.26
N ASP A 39 -2.55 -1.38 24.81
CA ASP A 39 -3.89 -1.39 24.25
C ASP A 39 -3.94 -0.71 22.88
N ILE A 40 -3.32 0.47 22.75
CA ILE A 40 -3.19 1.16 21.45
C ILE A 40 -2.41 0.32 20.44
N SER A 41 -1.31 -0.32 20.86
CA SER A 41 -0.53 -1.19 19.99
C SER A 41 -1.33 -2.39 19.47
N LYS A 42 -2.17 -3.00 20.31
CA LYS A 42 -3.08 -4.09 19.90
C LYS A 42 -4.11 -3.63 18.87
N VAL A 43 -4.74 -2.47 19.08
CA VAL A 43 -5.72 -1.90 18.14
C VAL A 43 -5.06 -1.59 16.79
N PHE A 44 -3.87 -0.98 16.81
CA PHE A 44 -3.13 -0.66 15.60
C PHE A 44 -2.71 -1.92 14.83
N ASN A 45 -2.18 -2.93 15.53
CA ASN A 45 -1.78 -4.19 14.92
C ASN A 45 -2.96 -4.92 14.28
N LYS A 46 -4.11 -4.97 14.97
CA LYS A 46 -5.34 -5.57 14.42
C LYS A 46 -5.81 -4.84 13.16
N SER A 47 -5.84 -3.51 13.18
CA SER A 47 -6.20 -2.69 12.01
C SER A 47 -5.24 -2.93 10.83
N ASN A 48 -3.94 -3.00 11.09
CA ASN A 48 -2.93 -3.31 10.07
C ASN A 48 -3.11 -4.72 9.46
N GLU A 49 -3.46 -5.72 10.27
CA GLU A 49 -3.78 -7.07 9.78
C GLU A 49 -5.05 -7.09 8.92
N GLU A 50 -6.09 -6.36 9.31
CA GLU A 50 -7.33 -6.22 8.53
C GLU A 50 -7.07 -5.53 7.19
N MET A 51 -6.27 -4.47 7.18
CA MET A 51 -5.85 -3.79 5.94
C MET A 51 -5.11 -4.73 5.00
N LYS A 52 -4.15 -5.52 5.51
CA LYS A 52 -3.45 -6.53 4.69
C LYS A 52 -4.39 -7.58 4.11
N LYS A 53 -5.45 -7.99 4.84
CA LYS A 53 -6.47 -8.91 4.32
C LYS A 53 -7.24 -8.28 3.16
N ILE A 54 -7.65 -7.02 3.30
CA ILE A 54 -8.35 -6.27 2.24
C ILE A 54 -7.45 -6.13 1.00
N GLU A 55 -6.18 -5.78 1.17
CA GLU A 55 -5.21 -5.68 0.07
C GLU A 55 -5.05 -7.02 -0.67
N ASN A 56 -4.91 -8.12 0.07
CA ASN A 56 -4.81 -9.46 -0.52
C ASN A 56 -6.08 -9.84 -1.28
N GLN A 57 -7.27 -9.58 -0.72
CA GLN A 57 -8.53 -9.83 -1.41
C GLN A 57 -8.67 -8.99 -2.69
N HIS A 58 -8.29 -7.71 -2.63
CA HIS A 58 -8.30 -6.85 -3.80
C HIS A 58 -7.33 -7.36 -4.88
N PHE A 59 -6.14 -7.82 -4.49
CA PHE A 59 -5.17 -8.42 -5.40
C PHE A 59 -5.68 -9.73 -6.03
N GLU A 60 -6.34 -10.59 -5.26
CA GLU A 60 -6.97 -11.82 -5.76
C GLU A 60 -8.06 -11.51 -6.79
N ILE A 61 -8.96 -10.56 -6.49
CA ILE A 61 -10.00 -10.11 -7.42
C ILE A 61 -9.36 -9.57 -8.70
N PHE A 62 -8.37 -8.68 -8.59
CA PHE A 62 -7.68 -8.11 -9.75
C PHE A 62 -7.04 -9.20 -10.62
N ASN A 63 -6.37 -10.17 -10.00
CA ASN A 63 -5.75 -11.29 -10.71
C ASN A 63 -6.74 -12.23 -11.41
N GLN A 64 -7.99 -12.34 -10.94
CA GLN A 64 -9.01 -13.12 -11.66
C GLN A 64 -9.35 -12.50 -13.02
N PHE A 65 -9.26 -11.18 -13.15
CA PHE A 65 -9.53 -10.45 -14.39
C PHE A 65 -8.29 -10.24 -15.26
N LEU A 66 -7.10 -10.37 -14.69
CA LEU A 66 -5.88 -10.42 -15.49
C LEU A 66 -5.86 -11.71 -16.33
N ILE A 67 -5.53 -11.57 -17.60
CA ILE A 67 -5.36 -12.71 -18.51
C ILE A 67 -4.26 -13.60 -17.92
N LYS A 68 -4.64 -14.82 -17.48
CA LYS A 68 -3.71 -15.80 -16.89
C LYS A 68 -2.57 -16.18 -17.82
N GLU A 69 -2.78 -16.03 -19.12
CA GLU A 69 -1.70 -16.12 -20.09
C GLU A 69 -0.86 -14.85 -20.01
N LYS A 70 0.36 -14.98 -19.49
CA LYS A 70 1.42 -14.00 -19.78
C LYS A 70 1.59 -13.96 -21.30
N VAL A 71 0.83 -13.11 -21.98
CA VAL A 71 1.24 -12.64 -23.29
C VAL A 71 2.45 -11.79 -23.01
N VAL A 72 3.64 -12.36 -23.20
CA VAL A 72 4.88 -11.60 -23.16
C VAL A 72 4.68 -10.47 -24.16
N SER A 73 4.66 -9.24 -23.65
CA SER A 73 4.51 -8.08 -24.52
C SER A 73 5.62 -8.13 -25.56
N LYS A 74 5.27 -7.97 -26.84
CA LYS A 74 6.26 -7.80 -27.92
C LYS A 74 7.17 -6.58 -27.66
N CYS A 75 6.82 -5.74 -26.68
CA CYS A 75 7.55 -4.54 -26.28
C CYS A 75 8.52 -4.76 -25.11
N ILE A 76 8.69 -5.99 -24.61
CA ILE A 76 9.49 -6.25 -23.40
C ILE A 76 10.94 -5.76 -23.52
N GLU A 77 11.56 -5.86 -24.70
CA GLU A 77 12.93 -5.36 -24.91
C GLU A 77 12.98 -3.83 -24.90
N LYS A 78 11.96 -3.15 -25.41
CA LYS A 78 11.86 -1.69 -25.33
C LYS A 78 11.61 -1.22 -23.90
N GLU A 79 10.83 -1.98 -23.13
CA GLU A 79 10.61 -1.73 -21.70
C GLU A 79 11.92 -1.82 -20.91
N LYS A 80 12.69 -2.90 -21.11
CA LYS A 80 14.01 -3.07 -20.50
C LYS A 80 14.95 -1.91 -20.85
N ASN A 81 15.00 -1.51 -22.12
CA ASN A 81 15.81 -0.37 -22.56
C ASN A 81 15.40 0.94 -21.88
N LEU A 82 14.09 1.16 -21.70
CA LEU A 82 13.58 2.33 -20.98
C LEU A 82 13.99 2.29 -19.50
N ILE A 83 13.75 1.17 -18.81
CA ILE A 83 14.14 1.00 -17.40
C ILE A 83 15.64 1.21 -17.22
N GLN A 84 16.46 0.65 -18.10
CA GLN A 84 17.90 0.82 -18.06
C GLN A 84 18.30 2.28 -18.29
N CYS A 85 17.68 2.97 -19.25
CA CYS A 85 17.94 4.39 -19.49
C CYS A 85 17.58 5.24 -18.26
N LEU A 86 16.40 5.02 -17.68
CA LEU A 86 15.93 5.74 -16.49
C LEU A 86 16.82 5.48 -15.27
N SER A 87 17.30 4.25 -15.12
CA SER A 87 18.24 3.88 -14.07
C SER A 87 19.59 4.57 -14.22
N ASN A 88 20.04 4.78 -15.47
CA ASN A 88 21.29 5.47 -15.80
C ASN A 88 21.18 7.00 -15.80
N ASN A 89 19.97 7.54 -15.97
CA ASN A 89 19.70 8.98 -16.07
C ASN A 89 18.70 9.45 -14.99
N LYS A 90 18.91 9.05 -13.72
CA LYS A 90 17.96 9.27 -12.62
C LYS A 90 17.43 10.70 -12.52
N ASP A 91 18.30 11.70 -12.67
CA ASP A 91 17.95 13.13 -12.58
C ASP A 91 17.70 13.80 -13.94
N HIS A 92 17.84 13.04 -15.02
CA HIS A 92 17.74 13.53 -16.40
C HIS A 92 16.81 12.65 -17.23
N PHE A 93 15.61 12.38 -16.71
CA PHE A 93 14.55 11.61 -17.38
C PHE A 93 14.35 12.01 -18.85
N LEU A 94 14.47 13.31 -19.17
CA LEU A 94 14.31 13.83 -20.53
C LEU A 94 15.32 13.21 -21.53
N ASN A 95 16.49 12.76 -21.07
CA ASN A 95 17.47 12.07 -21.91
C ASN A 95 16.96 10.70 -22.41
N CYS A 96 15.90 10.15 -21.80
CA CYS A 96 15.25 8.91 -22.20
C CYS A 96 14.01 9.13 -23.08
N SER A 97 13.74 10.37 -23.52
CA SER A 97 12.51 10.73 -24.25
C SER A 97 12.32 9.92 -25.54
N ASP A 98 13.38 9.70 -26.32
CA ASP A 98 13.28 8.93 -27.55
C ASP A 98 12.99 7.44 -27.28
N ILE A 99 13.61 6.86 -26.25
CA ILE A 99 13.34 5.48 -25.81
C ILE A 99 11.91 5.36 -25.26
N LEU A 100 11.44 6.36 -24.52
CA LEU A 100 10.06 6.41 -24.05
C LEU A 100 9.06 6.45 -25.21
N LYS A 101 9.29 7.31 -26.22
CA LYS A 101 8.43 7.36 -27.43
C LYS A 101 8.40 6.03 -28.15
N GLU A 102 9.56 5.38 -28.28
CA GLU A 102 9.68 4.07 -28.89
C GLU A 102 8.90 2.98 -28.15
N PHE A 103 8.98 2.97 -26.82
CA PHE A 103 8.20 2.07 -25.96
C PHE A 103 6.70 2.34 -26.09
N THR A 104 6.29 3.60 -26.00
CA THR A 104 4.88 4.02 -26.12
C THR A 104 4.29 3.62 -27.46
N ALA A 105 4.98 3.88 -28.58
CA ALA A 105 4.51 3.50 -29.91
C ALA A 105 4.34 1.97 -30.05
N CYS A 106 5.22 1.19 -29.42
CA CYS A 106 5.08 -0.26 -29.38
C CYS A 106 3.85 -0.69 -28.58
N GLN A 107 3.65 -0.12 -27.38
CA GLN A 107 2.50 -0.43 -26.52
C GLN A 107 1.17 -0.08 -27.20
N GLU A 108 1.09 1.08 -27.85
CA GLU A 108 -0.10 1.46 -28.62
C GLU A 108 -0.43 0.46 -29.73
N LYS A 109 0.58 -0.01 -30.46
CA LYS A 109 0.41 -1.03 -31.50
C LYS A 109 -0.05 -2.36 -30.89
N PHE A 110 0.57 -2.79 -29.79
CA PHE A 110 0.23 -4.03 -29.11
C PHE A 110 -1.21 -4.01 -28.57
N VAL A 111 -1.64 -2.91 -27.94
CA VAL A 111 -3.01 -2.74 -27.45
C VAL A 111 -4.02 -2.75 -28.60
N LYS A 112 -3.72 -2.09 -29.72
CA LYS A 112 -4.56 -2.13 -30.93
C LYS A 112 -4.71 -3.56 -31.47
N GLU A 113 -3.61 -4.29 -31.64
CA GLU A 113 -3.62 -5.69 -32.09
C GLU A 113 -4.42 -6.58 -31.12
N PHE A 114 -4.22 -6.41 -29.82
CA PHE A 114 -4.90 -7.19 -28.80
C PHE A 114 -6.41 -6.95 -28.77
N ASN A 115 -6.85 -5.69 -28.96
CA ASN A 115 -8.28 -5.35 -29.01
C ASN A 115 -8.97 -5.81 -30.30
N ILE A 116 -8.25 -5.88 -31.44
CA ILE A 116 -8.79 -6.43 -32.68
C ILE A 116 -9.03 -7.94 -32.54
N ASN A 117 -8.09 -8.67 -31.94
CA ASN A 117 -8.17 -10.13 -31.77
C ASN A 117 -9.19 -10.60 -30.70
N ARG A 118 -9.80 -9.67 -29.93
CA ARG A 118 -10.89 -9.99 -28.99
C ARG A 118 -12.29 -9.84 -29.59
N LYS A 119 -12.41 -9.34 -30.83
CA LYS A 119 -13.66 -9.30 -31.59
C LYS A 119 -13.75 -10.50 -32.52
#